data_AF-A0A959Y600-F1
#
_entry.id   AF-A0A959Y600-F1
#
_cell.length_a   1.000
_cell.length_b   1.000
_cell.length_c   1.000
_cell.angle_alpha   90.00
_cell.angle_beta   90.00
_cell.angle_gamma   90.00
#
_symmetry.space_group_name_H-M   'P 1'
#
loop_
_entity.id
_entity.type
_entity.pdbx_description
1 polymer ?
#
loop_
_entity_poly.entity_id
_entity_poly.type
_entity_poly.pdbx_seq_one_letter_code
_entity_poly.pdbx_strand_id
1 'polypeptide(L)'
;LVTAISPTPAGEGKTTTSIGLNEGLNKLGKKSVVVLREPSLGPVFGMKGGAAGGGYAQVVPMEDINLHFTGDFAAIEKANNLLSALIDNNLQNRQHGLGLDPRTIKWKRVMDMNDRALRQIVIGLGGTGNGIPREDGFDITPASEVMAILCLARDIADLKERLGNIY
;
A
#
# COMPACT_ATOMS: atom_id res chain seq x y z
N LEU A 1 13.58 19.30 -0.29
CA LEU A 1 13.15 18.11 -1.06
C LEU A 1 14.39 17.35 -1.49
N VAL A 2 14.50 16.07 -1.15
CA VAL A 2 15.63 15.22 -1.59
C VAL A 2 15.16 14.36 -2.77
N THR A 3 15.90 14.40 -3.87
CA THR A 3 15.65 13.59 -5.07
C THR A 3 16.95 12.96 -5.57
N ALA A 4 16.86 12.07 -6.54
CA ALA A 4 18.01 11.41 -7.16
C ALA A 4 17.85 11.37 -8.69
N ILE A 5 18.93 11.03 -9.38
CA ILE A 5 18.91 10.65 -10.79
C ILE A 5 18.09 9.37 -11.02
N SER A 6 17.88 9.00 -12.28
CA SER A 6 17.26 7.72 -12.63
C SER A 6 17.98 6.55 -11.95
N PRO A 7 17.25 5.65 -11.26
CA PRO A 7 17.87 4.56 -10.50
C PRO A 7 18.72 3.62 -11.36
N THR A 8 19.83 3.18 -10.80
CA THR A 8 20.78 2.23 -11.39
C THR A 8 21.01 1.05 -10.43
N PRO A 9 21.50 -0.10 -10.92
CA PRO A 9 21.82 -1.23 -10.06
C PRO A 9 22.88 -0.94 -8.98
N ALA A 10 23.66 0.13 -9.11
CA ALA A 10 24.68 0.52 -8.13
C ALA A 10 24.09 1.08 -6.83
N GLY A 11 22.87 1.62 -6.89
CA GLY A 11 22.17 2.22 -5.74
C GLY A 11 22.62 3.64 -5.42
N GLU A 12 21.66 4.56 -5.28
CA GLU A 12 21.93 6.00 -5.16
C GLU A 12 21.93 6.51 -3.71
N GLY A 13 21.54 5.68 -2.74
CA GLY A 13 21.59 6.04 -1.31
C GLY A 13 20.65 7.19 -0.89
N LYS A 14 19.60 7.48 -1.65
CA LYS A 14 18.70 8.64 -1.43
C LYS A 14 18.15 8.74 0.00
N THR A 15 17.72 7.63 0.59
CA THR A 15 17.20 7.62 1.97
C THR A 15 18.29 7.91 2.98
N THR A 16 19.47 7.29 2.82
CA THR A 16 20.66 7.56 3.65
C THR A 16 21.05 9.03 3.60
N THR A 17 21.05 9.66 2.42
CA THR A 17 21.32 11.10 2.27
C THR A 17 20.27 11.95 2.98
N SER A 18 18.99 11.57 2.91
CA SER A 18 17.90 12.31 3.57
C SER A 18 18.05 12.30 5.09
N ILE A 19 18.41 11.15 5.68
CA ILE A 19 18.64 10.99 7.11
C ILE A 19 19.91 11.74 7.53
N GLY A 20 21.03 11.54 6.83
CA GLY A 20 22.30 12.20 7.15
C GLY A 20 22.23 13.72 7.02
N LEU A 21 21.48 14.25 6.05
CA LEU A 21 21.23 15.69 5.92
C LEU A 21 20.48 16.23 7.15
N ASN A 22 19.46 15.51 7.61
CA ASN A 22 18.70 15.89 8.80
C ASN A 22 19.57 15.87 10.07
N GLU A 23 20.38 14.84 10.25
CA GLU A 23 21.34 14.75 11.35
C GLU A 23 22.36 15.90 11.31
N GLY A 24 22.91 16.20 10.12
CA GLY A 24 23.84 17.30 9.91
C GLY A 24 23.24 18.67 10.24
N LEU A 25 22.00 18.94 9.81
CA LEU A 25 21.30 20.19 10.13
C LEU A 25 21.09 20.36 11.64
N ASN A 26 20.70 19.29 12.34
CA ASN A 26 20.55 19.32 13.79
C ASN A 26 21.89 19.54 14.50
N LYS A 27 22.98 18.93 14.01
CA LYS A 27 24.34 19.17 14.52
C LYS A 27 24.80 20.63 14.35
N LEU A 28 24.29 21.33 13.34
CA LEU A 28 24.53 22.77 13.13
C LEU A 28 23.56 23.68 13.92
N GLY A 29 22.76 23.11 14.83
CA GLY A 29 21.80 23.85 15.65
C GLY A 29 20.53 24.26 14.92
N LYS A 30 20.25 23.70 13.73
CA LYS A 30 18.99 23.92 13.00
C LYS A 30 18.01 22.81 13.34
N LYS A 31 16.87 23.16 13.96
CA LYS A 31 15.79 22.22 14.26
C LYS A 31 15.25 21.65 12.94
N SER A 32 15.49 20.37 12.70
CA SER A 32 15.12 19.67 11.46
C SER A 32 14.50 18.32 11.76
N VAL A 33 13.52 17.93 10.93
CA VAL A 33 12.86 16.61 10.96
C VAL A 33 12.88 16.02 9.56
N VAL A 34 13.17 14.73 9.45
CA VAL A 34 13.06 13.97 8.19
C VAL A 34 11.74 13.21 8.16
N VAL A 35 11.08 13.19 7.00
CA VAL A 35 9.84 12.44 6.76
C VAL A 35 10.12 11.43 5.66
N LEU A 36 9.84 10.16 5.94
CA LEU A 36 10.10 9.02 5.06
C LEU A 36 8.82 8.22 4.86
N ARG A 37 8.82 7.34 3.85
CA ARG A 37 7.73 6.38 3.62
C ARG A 37 8.01 5.10 4.38
N GLU A 38 6.97 4.51 4.96
CA GLU A 38 7.01 3.15 5.47
C GLU A 38 7.28 2.16 4.32
N PRO A 39 8.19 1.18 4.50
CA PRO A 39 8.40 0.13 3.53
C PRO A 39 7.28 -0.91 3.56
N SER A 40 6.96 -1.42 2.37
CA SER A 40 6.13 -2.62 2.22
C SER A 40 6.85 -3.86 2.75
N LEU A 41 6.09 -4.73 3.41
CA LEU A 41 6.55 -5.98 4.01
C LEU A 41 6.97 -7.01 2.95
N GLY A 42 6.21 -7.15 1.86
CA GLY A 42 6.48 -8.14 0.82
C GLY A 42 7.93 -8.13 0.27
N PRO A 43 8.47 -6.98 -0.15
CA PRO A 43 9.84 -6.83 -0.63
C PRO A 43 10.93 -7.16 0.38
N VAL A 44 10.66 -7.02 1.68
CA VAL A 44 11.63 -7.32 2.77
C VAL A 44 12.01 -8.79 2.75
N PHE A 45 11.05 -9.68 2.47
CA PHE A 45 11.27 -11.12 2.33
C PHE A 45 11.73 -11.56 0.93
N GLY A 46 11.95 -10.61 0.00
CA GLY A 46 12.41 -10.87 -1.36
C GLY A 46 13.89 -10.51 -1.53
N MET A 47 14.14 -9.34 -2.13
CA MET A 47 15.50 -8.85 -2.44
C MET A 47 15.84 -7.50 -1.78
N LYS A 48 14.86 -6.80 -1.18
CA LYS A 48 15.06 -5.42 -0.71
C LYS A 48 15.24 -5.41 0.81
N GLY A 49 16.49 -5.42 1.26
CA GLY A 49 16.83 -5.12 2.65
C GLY A 49 16.99 -3.61 2.87
N GLY A 50 16.30 -3.06 3.87
CA GLY A 50 16.59 -1.74 4.45
C GLY A 50 16.10 -0.52 3.66
N ALA A 51 14.83 -0.14 3.82
CA ALA A 51 14.30 1.11 3.26
C ALA A 51 14.57 2.34 4.14
N ALA A 52 15.04 2.13 5.37
CA ALA A 52 15.20 3.14 6.42
C ALA A 52 16.62 3.73 6.54
N GLY A 53 17.41 3.71 5.45
CA GLY A 53 18.77 4.23 5.42
C GLY A 53 19.83 3.14 5.48
N GLY A 54 21.06 3.50 5.87
CA GLY A 54 22.17 2.55 5.96
C GLY A 54 23.43 3.13 6.58
N GLY A 55 24.26 2.26 7.17
CA GLY A 55 25.45 2.67 7.90
C GLY A 55 25.09 3.47 9.17
N TYR A 56 25.76 4.59 9.38
CA TYR A 56 25.52 5.46 10.54
C TYR A 56 24.29 6.37 10.39
N ALA A 57 23.71 6.46 9.20
CA ALA A 57 22.54 7.30 8.91
C ALA A 57 21.33 6.40 8.62
N GLN A 58 20.62 6.01 9.68
CA GLN A 58 19.50 5.07 9.64
C GLN A 58 18.41 5.46 10.65
N VAL A 59 17.17 5.09 10.34
CA VAL A 59 16.06 5.17 11.31
C VAL A 59 15.93 3.84 12.04
N VAL A 60 15.68 3.93 13.34
CA VAL A 60 15.54 2.78 14.26
C VAL A 60 14.22 2.88 15.03
N PRO A 61 13.65 1.76 15.50
CA PRO A 61 14.08 0.36 15.31
C PRO A 61 13.77 -0.18 13.90
N MET A 62 14.76 -0.80 13.25
CA MET A 62 14.66 -1.17 11.82
C MET A 62 13.80 -2.41 11.60
N GLU A 63 13.82 -3.33 12.56
CA GLU A 63 12.99 -4.54 12.62
C GLU A 63 11.50 -4.21 12.64
N ASP A 64 11.09 -3.24 13.47
CA ASP A 64 9.69 -2.85 13.53
C ASP A 64 9.26 -2.13 12.25
N ILE A 65 10.09 -1.20 11.75
CA ILE A 65 9.82 -0.42 10.53
C ILE A 65 9.69 -1.32 9.29
N ASN A 66 10.48 -2.39 9.18
CA ASN A 66 10.45 -3.28 8.03
C ASN A 66 9.38 -4.38 8.12
N LEU A 67 8.71 -4.54 9.26
CA LEU A 67 7.70 -5.58 9.46
C LEU A 67 6.30 -4.96 9.59
N HIS A 68 5.69 -5.05 10.76
CA HIS A 68 4.31 -4.60 10.97
C HIS A 68 4.22 -3.13 11.38
N PHE A 69 5.33 -2.54 11.80
CA PHE A 69 5.43 -1.20 12.35
C PHE A 69 4.22 -0.85 13.25
N THR A 70 3.46 0.19 12.88
CA THR A 70 2.26 0.62 13.60
C THR A 70 0.95 0.01 13.09
N GLY A 71 1.02 -0.83 12.06
CA GLY A 71 -0.14 -1.51 11.48
C GLY A 71 -0.86 -0.73 10.38
N ASP A 72 -0.27 0.35 9.86
CA ASP A 72 -0.87 1.24 8.86
C ASP A 72 -1.21 0.46 7.58
N PHE A 73 -0.26 -0.33 7.07
CA PHE A 73 -0.47 -1.20 5.91
C PHE A 73 -1.58 -2.23 6.13
N ALA A 74 -1.66 -2.81 7.33
CA ALA A 74 -2.71 -3.77 7.66
C ALA A 74 -4.09 -3.09 7.69
N ALA A 75 -4.18 -1.83 8.10
CA ALA A 75 -5.42 -1.05 8.04
C ALA A 75 -5.83 -0.74 6.59
N ILE A 76 -4.87 -0.36 5.74
CA ILE A 76 -5.10 -0.09 4.31
C ILE A 76 -5.55 -1.37 3.58
N GLU A 77 -4.88 -2.49 3.83
CA GLU A 77 -5.23 -3.79 3.24
C GLU A 77 -6.66 -4.20 3.60
N LYS A 78 -7.03 -4.07 4.89
CA LYS A 78 -8.40 -4.35 5.37
C LYS A 78 -9.42 -3.43 4.73
N ALA A 79 -9.14 -2.14 4.62
CA ALA A 79 -10.05 -1.18 4.00
C ALA A 79 -10.28 -1.48 2.51
N ASN A 80 -9.20 -1.78 1.77
CA ASN A 80 -9.28 -2.12 0.35
C ASN A 80 -10.08 -3.41 0.13
N ASN A 81 -9.76 -4.46 0.90
CA ASN A 81 -10.39 -5.77 0.76
C ASN A 81 -11.84 -5.79 1.28
N LEU A 82 -12.19 -4.91 2.23
CA LEU A 82 -13.58 -4.68 2.62
C LEU A 82 -14.39 -4.18 1.43
N LEU A 83 -13.89 -3.21 0.66
CA LEU A 83 -14.58 -2.75 -0.55
C LEU A 83 -14.74 -3.87 -1.57
N SER A 84 -13.69 -4.68 -1.80
CA SER A 84 -13.79 -5.86 -2.68
C SER A 84 -14.87 -6.83 -2.22
N ALA A 85 -14.95 -7.12 -0.92
CA ALA A 85 -15.97 -8.00 -0.36
C ALA A 85 -17.40 -7.41 -0.48
N LEU A 86 -17.55 -6.10 -0.29
CA LEU A 86 -18.84 -5.41 -0.46
C LEU A 86 -19.30 -5.40 -1.91
N ILE A 87 -18.37 -5.24 -2.86
CA ILE A 87 -18.67 -5.34 -4.30
C ILE A 87 -19.20 -6.74 -4.63
N ASP A 88 -18.49 -7.79 -4.24
CA ASP A 88 -18.92 -9.17 -4.55
C ASP A 88 -20.23 -9.54 -3.82
N ASN A 89 -20.45 -9.03 -2.60
CA ASN A 89 -21.72 -9.16 -1.91
C ASN A 89 -22.86 -8.44 -2.64
N ASN A 90 -22.60 -7.25 -3.22
CA ASN A 90 -23.57 -6.52 -4.03
C ASN A 90 -23.94 -7.29 -5.31
N LEU A 91 -22.96 -7.92 -5.98
CA LEU A 91 -23.21 -8.77 -7.15
C LEU A 91 -24.11 -9.97 -6.85
N GLN A 92 -23.93 -10.58 -5.67
CA GLN A 92 -24.75 -11.71 -5.24
C GLN A 92 -26.20 -11.29 -4.90
N ASN A 93 -26.40 -10.02 -4.50
CA ASN A 93 -27.71 -9.52 -4.08
C ASN A 93 -28.62 -9.25 -5.29
N ARG A 94 -29.60 -10.14 -5.49
CA ARG A 94 -30.56 -10.07 -6.61
C ARG A 94 -31.63 -8.99 -6.49
N GLN A 95 -31.88 -8.46 -5.30
CA GLN A 95 -33.00 -7.53 -5.04
C GLN A 95 -32.55 -6.07 -4.94
N HIS A 96 -31.35 -5.84 -4.39
CA HIS A 96 -30.82 -4.49 -4.12
C HIS A 96 -29.40 -4.29 -4.69
N GLY A 97 -29.04 -5.04 -5.73
CA GLY A 97 -27.78 -4.87 -6.44
C GLY A 97 -27.73 -3.52 -7.17
N LEU A 98 -26.53 -2.96 -7.31
CA LEU A 98 -26.28 -1.71 -8.04
C LEU A 98 -26.24 -1.90 -9.57
N GLY A 99 -26.53 -3.11 -10.06
CA GLY A 99 -26.47 -3.44 -11.49
C GLY A 99 -25.05 -3.50 -12.06
N LEU A 100 -24.04 -3.78 -11.23
CA LEU A 100 -22.65 -3.90 -11.66
C LEU A 100 -22.46 -5.12 -12.58
N ASP A 101 -21.70 -4.95 -13.66
CA ASP A 101 -21.25 -6.07 -14.50
C ASP A 101 -19.96 -6.65 -13.89
N PRO A 102 -19.93 -7.94 -13.49
CA PRO A 102 -18.75 -8.57 -12.90
C PRO A 102 -17.49 -8.48 -13.77
N ARG A 103 -17.66 -8.34 -15.09
CA ARG A 103 -16.56 -8.28 -16.07
C ARG A 103 -15.92 -6.91 -16.16
N THR A 104 -16.60 -5.87 -15.68
CA THR A 104 -16.13 -4.48 -15.78
C THR A 104 -15.53 -3.97 -14.47
N ILE A 105 -15.50 -4.78 -13.42
CA ILE A 105 -14.92 -4.42 -12.12
C ILE A 105 -13.41 -4.26 -12.27
N LYS A 106 -12.95 -3.02 -12.11
CA LYS A 106 -11.51 -2.68 -12.12
C LYS A 106 -10.87 -2.81 -10.75
N TRP A 107 -11.68 -2.71 -9.69
CA TRP A 107 -11.22 -2.79 -8.32
C TRP A 107 -10.67 -4.18 -8.01
N LYS A 108 -9.40 -4.22 -7.61
CA LYS A 108 -8.70 -5.46 -7.24
C LYS A 108 -8.53 -5.58 -5.74
N ARG A 109 -8.31 -6.81 -5.29
CA ARG A 109 -7.90 -7.08 -3.91
C ARG A 109 -6.44 -6.69 -3.74
N VAL A 110 -6.00 -6.54 -2.50
CA VAL A 110 -4.59 -6.28 -2.19
C VAL A 110 -4.08 -7.14 -1.04
N MET A 111 -2.78 -7.34 -1.05
CA MET A 111 -2.08 -8.12 -0.04
C MET A 111 -0.62 -7.63 0.00
N ASP A 112 -0.07 -7.38 1.19
CA ASP A 112 1.32 -6.89 1.30
C ASP A 112 2.38 -7.99 1.19
N MET A 113 2.25 -8.85 0.18
CA MET A 113 3.12 -10.00 -0.06
C MET A 113 3.55 -10.05 -1.52
N ASN A 114 4.78 -10.55 -1.76
CA ASN A 114 5.29 -10.78 -3.11
C ASN A 114 4.75 -12.10 -3.70
N ASP A 115 3.44 -12.17 -3.94
CA ASP A 115 2.80 -13.35 -4.50
C ASP A 115 2.42 -13.15 -5.99
N ARG A 116 3.18 -13.78 -6.87
CA ARG A 116 2.92 -13.72 -8.32
C ARG A 116 1.72 -14.56 -8.76
N ALA A 117 1.32 -15.56 -7.98
CA ALA A 117 0.25 -16.48 -8.34
C ALA A 117 -1.13 -15.81 -8.28
N LEU A 118 -1.27 -14.76 -7.46
CA LEU A 118 -2.52 -14.03 -7.28
C LEU A 118 -2.77 -12.92 -8.31
N ARG A 119 -1.87 -12.72 -9.28
CA ARG A 119 -2.00 -11.63 -10.27
C ARG A 119 -3.26 -11.74 -11.13
N GLN A 120 -3.69 -12.97 -11.45
CA GLN A 120 -4.85 -13.28 -12.27
C GLN A 120 -5.50 -14.53 -11.69
N ILE A 121 -6.73 -14.39 -11.18
CA ILE A 121 -7.48 -15.46 -10.53
C ILE A 121 -8.93 -15.45 -10.99
N VAL A 122 -9.64 -16.54 -10.76
CA VAL A 122 -11.09 -16.61 -10.85
C VAL A 122 -11.65 -16.84 -9.46
N ILE A 123 -12.52 -15.94 -9.00
CA ILE A 123 -13.18 -16.01 -7.68
C ILE A 123 -14.63 -16.44 -7.82
N GLY A 124 -15.33 -16.63 -6.69
CA GLY A 124 -16.78 -16.89 -6.69
C GLY A 124 -17.17 -18.28 -7.21
N LEU A 125 -16.25 -19.25 -7.17
CA LEU A 125 -16.49 -20.62 -7.60
C LEU A 125 -17.14 -21.47 -6.50
N GLY A 126 -17.76 -22.59 -6.89
CA GLY A 126 -18.33 -23.57 -5.95
C GLY A 126 -19.84 -23.50 -5.76
N GLY A 127 -20.57 -22.89 -6.71
CA GLY A 127 -22.03 -22.93 -6.78
C GLY A 127 -22.70 -21.69 -6.20
N THR A 128 -24.04 -21.72 -6.14
CA THR A 128 -24.88 -20.54 -5.88
C THR A 128 -24.68 -19.90 -4.52
N GLY A 129 -24.12 -20.61 -3.54
CA GLY A 129 -23.81 -20.09 -2.20
C GLY A 129 -22.50 -19.32 -2.10
N ASN A 130 -21.59 -19.45 -3.08
CA ASN A 130 -20.22 -18.95 -3.00
C ASN A 130 -19.96 -17.68 -3.80
N GLY A 131 -21.01 -17.07 -4.38
CA GLY A 131 -20.93 -15.84 -5.15
C GLY A 131 -21.09 -16.03 -6.65
N ILE A 132 -20.76 -14.98 -7.40
CA ILE A 132 -20.79 -14.93 -8.86
C ILE A 132 -19.36 -15.11 -9.40
N PRO A 133 -19.10 -16.11 -10.26
CA PRO A 133 -17.79 -16.27 -10.88
C PRO A 133 -17.35 -15.04 -11.68
N ARG A 134 -16.15 -14.53 -11.40
CA ARG A 134 -15.51 -13.46 -12.18
C ARG A 134 -14.00 -13.54 -12.15
N GLU A 135 -13.36 -12.96 -13.15
CA GLU A 135 -11.91 -12.71 -13.14
C GLU A 135 -11.58 -11.60 -12.14
N ASP A 136 -10.49 -11.77 -11.41
CA ASP A 136 -9.98 -10.82 -10.42
C ASP A 136 -8.46 -10.94 -10.29
N GLY A 137 -7.86 -10.14 -9.41
CA GLY A 137 -6.45 -10.27 -9.07
C GLY A 137 -6.11 -9.54 -7.78
N PHE A 138 -4.87 -9.76 -7.33
CA PHE A 138 -4.26 -9.02 -6.24
C PHE A 138 -3.13 -8.13 -6.73
N ASP A 139 -3.12 -6.90 -6.24
CA ASP A 139 -1.95 -6.02 -6.28
C ASP A 139 -1.29 -5.96 -4.89
N ILE A 140 -0.05 -5.46 -4.83
CA ILE A 140 0.61 -5.24 -3.53
C ILE A 140 -0.01 -4.03 -2.82
N THR A 141 -0.18 -4.07 -1.50
CA THR A 141 -0.89 -3.02 -0.73
C THR A 141 -0.48 -1.57 -1.02
N PRO A 142 0.81 -1.20 -1.20
CA PRO A 142 1.21 0.14 -1.65
C PRO A 142 0.60 0.64 -2.95
N ALA A 143 0.17 -0.28 -3.83
CA ALA A 143 -0.43 0.04 -5.12
C ALA A 143 -1.93 0.35 -5.01
N SER A 144 -2.55 0.14 -3.84
CA SER A 144 -3.96 0.46 -3.60
C SER A 144 -4.22 1.95 -3.77
N GLU A 145 -5.37 2.29 -4.35
CA GLU A 145 -5.87 3.67 -4.35
C GLU A 145 -6.15 4.18 -2.93
N VAL A 146 -6.49 3.29 -1.98
CA VAL A 146 -6.64 3.64 -0.56
C VAL A 146 -5.33 4.21 0.00
N MET A 147 -4.17 3.63 -0.37
CA MET A 147 -2.85 4.14 0.02
C MET A 147 -2.63 5.55 -0.54
N ALA A 148 -2.91 5.74 -1.84
CA ALA A 148 -2.75 7.04 -2.48
C ALA A 148 -3.64 8.11 -1.84
N ILE A 149 -4.90 7.77 -1.56
CA ILE A 149 -5.85 8.65 -0.88
C ILE A 149 -5.36 8.99 0.53
N LEU A 150 -4.90 8.01 1.31
CA LEU A 150 -4.38 8.25 2.66
C LEU A 150 -3.19 9.21 2.65
N CYS A 151 -2.26 9.07 1.71
CA CYS A 151 -1.11 9.97 1.59
C CYS A 151 -1.46 11.40 1.13
N LEU A 152 -2.65 11.62 0.56
CA LEU A 152 -3.10 12.90 0.03
C LEU A 152 -4.21 13.58 0.86
N ALA A 153 -4.84 12.83 1.77
CA ALA A 153 -5.89 13.34 2.63
C ALA A 153 -5.33 14.34 3.66
N ARG A 154 -6.07 15.42 3.91
CA ARG A 154 -5.69 16.44 4.91
C ARG A 154 -6.26 16.16 6.29
N ASP A 155 -7.40 15.49 6.34
CA ASP A 155 -8.12 15.13 7.55
C ASP A 155 -9.09 13.95 7.27
N ILE A 156 -9.82 13.51 8.30
CA ILE A 156 -10.75 12.37 8.22
C ILE A 156 -11.94 12.67 7.29
N ALA A 157 -12.39 13.92 7.21
CA ALA A 157 -13.52 14.28 6.36
C ALA A 157 -13.12 14.20 4.88
N ASP A 158 -11.96 14.78 4.53
CA ASP A 158 -11.35 14.71 3.20
C ASP A 158 -11.04 13.26 2.80
N LEU A 159 -10.52 12.45 3.74
CA LEU A 159 -10.31 11.02 3.54
C LEU A 159 -11.61 10.29 3.16
N LYS A 160 -12.68 10.52 3.91
CA LYS A 160 -13.99 9.88 3.67
C LYS A 160 -14.58 10.29 2.32
N GLU A 161 -14.48 11.56 1.96
CA GLU A 161 -14.95 12.09 0.68
C GLU A 161 -14.20 11.42 -0.48
N ARG A 162 -12.86 11.36 -0.42
CA ARG A 162 -12.03 10.73 -1.44
C ARG A 162 -12.32 9.25 -1.60
N LEU A 163 -12.47 8.52 -0.49
CA LEU A 163 -12.85 7.10 -0.53
C LEU A 163 -14.23 6.91 -1.17
N GLY A 164 -15.18 7.82 -0.93
CA GLY A 164 -16.50 7.80 -1.55
C GLY A 164 -16.51 8.12 -3.04
N ASN A 165 -15.44 8.71 -3.56
CA ASN A 165 -15.29 9.10 -4.97
C ASN A 165 -14.44 8.11 -5.79
N ILE A 166 -14.05 6.97 -5.22
CA ILE A 166 -13.41 5.87 -5.95
C ILE A 166 -14.38 5.34 -7.01
N TYR A 167 -13.89 5.13 -8.23
CA TYR A 167 -14.67 4.68 -9.40
C TYR A 167 -14.61 3.16 -9.61
#